data_AF-A0AA40SQV9-F1
#
_entry.id   AF-A0AA40SQV9-F1
#
_cell.length_a   1.000
_cell.length_b   1.000
_cell.length_c   1.000
_cell.angle_alpha   90.00
_cell.angle_beta   90.00
_cell.angle_gamma   90.00
#
_symmetry.space_group_name_H-M   'P 1'
#
loop_
_entity.id
_entity.type
_entity.pdbx_description
1 polymer ?
#
loop_
_entity_poly.entity_id
_entity_poly.type
_entity_poly.pdbx_seq_one_letter_code
_entity_poly.pdbx_strand_id
1 'polypeptide(L)'
;MEWTADVSAGDWLREQIDDPWRGTMHDVVPRGFAAYARIFHPGSVQELPGGERMPTFDEWQAMTWEQHEPLMGRITDRPVTWAETAAAFGTEFHATAQWGRLVRTPADANDWQQVAAPDGRWFNAPAEGELGEELVGVVAEILAAHTSTPDDGCVALWEGDGALLGHMGDAPSRAFFQMGDPADATLSHHNQMLGHSLKDPFNNPYRKATWQEGILSREISEGARLELPGRGHVLFRGGVRELAGPDWFLHVPWRDRIAEGHGFDPSAHSPSLLWPDDHAWVLVTEVDYDSTIVGGSGELIRALVADDRVEALPLREGADLSWDGDEVNR
;
A
#
# COMPACT_ATOMS: atom_id res chain seq x y z
N MET A 1 -10.94 -16.01 8.88
CA MET A 1 -10.93 -15.79 7.42
C MET A 1 -10.50 -17.03 6.69
N GLU A 2 -11.18 -17.38 5.61
CA GLU A 2 -10.94 -18.59 4.81
C GLU A 2 -10.99 -18.26 3.32
N TRP A 3 -10.08 -18.84 2.52
CA TRP A 3 -10.11 -18.66 1.07
C TRP A 3 -11.40 -19.23 0.48
N THR A 4 -11.96 -18.56 -0.53
CA THR A 4 -13.10 -19.06 -1.28
C THR A 4 -12.84 -19.03 -2.79
N ALA A 5 -13.24 -20.10 -3.48
CA ALA A 5 -13.30 -20.11 -4.95
C ALA A 5 -14.61 -19.51 -5.49
N ASP A 6 -15.61 -19.28 -4.63
CA ASP A 6 -16.85 -18.60 -4.99
C ASP A 6 -16.64 -17.09 -4.98
N VAL A 7 -16.28 -16.57 -6.15
CA VAL A 7 -16.03 -15.14 -6.40
C VAL A 7 -17.31 -14.35 -6.70
N SER A 8 -18.48 -15.03 -6.80
CA SER A 8 -19.76 -14.36 -7.11
C SER A 8 -20.20 -13.37 -6.06
N ALA A 9 -19.66 -13.48 -4.83
CA ALA A 9 -19.87 -12.53 -3.74
C ALA A 9 -19.42 -11.09 -4.07
N GLY A 10 -18.53 -10.93 -5.08
CA GLY A 10 -18.07 -9.64 -5.57
C GLY A 10 -18.72 -9.20 -6.89
N ASP A 11 -19.65 -9.96 -7.47
CA ASP A 11 -20.21 -9.64 -8.80
C ASP A 11 -20.92 -8.27 -8.83
N TRP A 12 -21.51 -7.88 -7.69
CA TRP A 12 -22.17 -6.58 -7.54
C TRP A 12 -21.19 -5.40 -7.71
N LEU A 13 -19.90 -5.55 -7.39
CA LEU A 13 -18.90 -4.50 -7.57
C LEU A 13 -18.74 -4.15 -9.05
N ARG A 14 -18.71 -5.17 -9.92
CA ARG A 14 -18.57 -4.99 -11.37
C ARG A 14 -19.71 -4.18 -11.96
N GLU A 15 -20.91 -4.32 -11.41
CA GLU A 15 -22.10 -3.57 -11.87
C GLU A 15 -22.08 -2.10 -11.42
N GLN A 16 -21.26 -1.74 -10.44
CA GLN A 16 -21.24 -0.42 -9.80
C GLN A 16 -19.99 0.39 -10.10
N ILE A 17 -18.96 -0.19 -10.72
CA ILE A 17 -17.77 0.52 -11.20
C ILE A 17 -17.88 0.84 -12.69
N ASP A 18 -17.13 1.83 -13.15
CA ASP A 18 -17.15 2.27 -14.53
C ASP A 18 -16.32 1.34 -15.44
N ASP A 19 -16.97 0.74 -16.45
CA ASP A 19 -16.31 0.03 -17.54
C ASP A 19 -16.89 0.55 -18.89
N PRO A 20 -16.09 1.21 -19.75
CA PRO A 20 -14.66 1.52 -19.58
C PRO A 20 -14.40 2.61 -18.53
N TRP A 21 -13.16 2.65 -18.03
CA TRP A 21 -12.65 3.68 -17.13
C TRP A 21 -12.86 5.10 -17.69
N ARG A 22 -13.20 6.04 -16.80
CA ARG A 22 -13.59 7.43 -17.09
C ARG A 22 -12.64 8.47 -16.50
N GLY A 23 -11.64 8.06 -15.73
CA GLY A 23 -10.73 8.96 -15.03
C GLY A 23 -11.33 9.53 -13.75
N THR A 24 -12.11 8.73 -13.02
CA THR A 24 -12.64 9.12 -11.71
C THR A 24 -12.43 7.99 -10.71
N MET A 25 -12.61 8.28 -9.42
CA MET A 25 -12.59 7.25 -8.38
C MET A 25 -13.49 6.04 -8.69
N HIS A 26 -14.56 6.21 -9.50
CA HIS A 26 -15.49 5.14 -9.83
C HIS A 26 -14.99 4.12 -10.84
N ASP A 27 -13.78 4.31 -11.38
CA ASP A 27 -13.10 3.30 -12.18
C ASP A 27 -12.78 2.05 -11.32
N VAL A 28 -12.63 2.24 -10.01
CA VAL A 28 -12.29 1.18 -9.03
C VAL A 28 -13.18 1.19 -7.77
N VAL A 29 -13.81 2.32 -7.43
CA VAL A 29 -14.70 2.44 -6.27
C VAL A 29 -16.18 2.36 -6.71
N PRO A 30 -16.96 1.39 -6.22
CA PRO A 30 -18.36 1.24 -6.65
C PRO A 30 -19.23 2.46 -6.28
N ARG A 31 -20.16 2.75 -7.18
CA ARG A 31 -21.25 3.74 -7.02
C ARG A 31 -22.32 3.24 -6.03
N GLY A 32 -23.23 4.13 -5.67
CA GLY A 32 -24.46 3.78 -4.95
C GLY A 32 -24.42 3.95 -3.44
N PHE A 33 -23.29 4.41 -2.87
CA PHE A 33 -23.21 4.75 -1.45
C PHE A 33 -23.66 6.19 -1.19
N ALA A 34 -24.15 6.46 0.03
CA ALA A 34 -24.67 7.77 0.40
C ALA A 34 -23.57 8.83 0.56
N ALA A 35 -22.35 8.42 0.90
CA ALA A 35 -21.19 9.29 1.07
C ALA A 35 -19.88 8.50 0.90
N TYR A 36 -18.79 9.23 0.66
CA TYR A 36 -17.44 8.68 0.51
C TYR A 36 -16.43 9.44 1.38
N ALA A 37 -15.38 8.76 1.83
CA ALA A 37 -14.20 9.35 2.45
C ALA A 37 -12.93 8.88 1.72
N ARG A 38 -11.93 9.76 1.65
CA ARG A 38 -10.55 9.40 1.32
C ARG A 38 -9.74 9.38 2.60
N ILE A 39 -9.15 8.24 2.91
CA ILE A 39 -8.16 8.05 3.97
C ILE A 39 -6.78 8.18 3.31
N PHE A 40 -5.99 9.15 3.74
CA PHE A 40 -4.68 9.42 3.19
C PHE A 40 -3.65 8.50 3.84
N HIS A 41 -2.85 7.79 3.03
CA HIS A 41 -1.76 6.99 3.58
C HIS A 41 -0.67 7.94 4.10
N PRO A 42 -0.08 7.67 5.27
CA PRO A 42 0.98 8.50 5.78
C PRO A 42 2.22 8.40 4.89
N GLY A 43 2.86 9.54 4.61
CA GLY A 43 4.22 9.55 4.10
C GLY A 43 5.22 9.28 5.22
N SER A 44 6.50 9.41 4.93
CA SER A 44 7.53 9.46 5.97
C SER A 44 8.39 10.73 5.86
N VAL A 45 8.94 11.18 6.98
CA VAL A 45 9.84 12.33 7.01
C VAL A 45 11.14 11.94 7.69
N GLN A 46 12.24 12.27 7.02
CA GLN A 46 13.60 12.11 7.50
C GLN A 46 14.16 13.46 7.93
N GLU A 47 14.63 13.51 9.17
CA GLU A 47 15.14 14.72 9.80
C GLU A 47 16.37 14.45 10.66
N LEU A 48 17.21 15.48 10.84
CA LEU A 48 18.34 15.44 11.76
C LEU A 48 17.96 16.06 13.11
N PRO A 49 18.58 15.61 14.22
CA PRO A 49 18.29 16.14 15.55
C PRO A 49 18.50 17.65 15.64
N GLY A 50 17.67 18.32 16.44
CA GLY A 50 17.81 19.75 16.71
C GLY A 50 17.44 20.69 15.56
N GLY A 51 16.75 20.18 14.53
CA GLY A 51 16.38 20.97 13.34
C GLY A 51 17.56 21.26 12.43
N GLU A 52 18.61 20.45 12.49
CA GLU A 52 19.70 20.49 11.52
C GLU A 52 19.13 20.20 10.13
N ARG A 53 19.58 20.99 9.15
CA ARG A 53 19.18 20.81 7.75
C ARG A 53 19.78 19.52 7.22
N MET A 54 18.95 18.67 6.65
CA MET A 54 19.39 17.56 5.81
C MET A 54 20.23 18.10 4.64
N PRO A 55 21.27 17.37 4.20
CA PRO A 55 21.94 17.67 2.94
C PRO A 55 20.93 17.77 1.79
N THR A 56 21.23 18.52 0.74
CA THR A 56 20.52 18.33 -0.54
C THR A 56 20.86 16.96 -1.13
N PHE A 57 20.05 16.47 -2.06
CA PHE A 57 20.37 15.22 -2.77
C PHE A 57 21.70 15.30 -3.51
N ASP A 58 22.05 16.45 -4.11
CA ASP A 58 23.35 16.65 -4.77
C ASP A 58 24.51 16.59 -3.76
N GLU A 59 24.37 17.25 -2.61
CA GLU A 59 25.35 17.16 -1.51
C GLU A 59 25.47 15.72 -1.01
N TRP A 60 24.34 15.03 -0.85
CA TRP A 60 24.30 13.63 -0.42
C TRP A 60 24.98 12.69 -1.40
N GLN A 61 24.76 12.84 -2.70
CA GLN A 61 25.40 12.01 -3.72
C GLN A 61 26.90 12.27 -3.84
N ALA A 62 27.34 13.51 -3.55
CA ALA A 62 28.75 13.88 -3.59
C ALA A 62 29.54 13.44 -2.34
N MET A 63 28.87 13.05 -1.26
CA MET A 63 29.51 12.63 -0.01
C MET A 63 30.24 11.30 -0.16
N THR A 64 31.36 11.18 0.56
CA THR A 64 32.06 9.90 0.72
C THR A 64 31.39 9.07 1.80
N TRP A 65 31.65 7.76 1.81
CA TRP A 65 31.17 6.85 2.86
C TRP A 65 31.50 7.33 4.27
N GLU A 66 32.72 7.86 4.49
CA GLU A 66 33.16 8.41 5.78
C GLU A 66 32.34 9.64 6.23
N GLN A 67 31.69 10.34 5.28
CA GLN A 67 30.80 11.46 5.57
C GLN A 67 29.35 11.01 5.74
N HIS A 68 28.90 9.97 5.03
CA HIS A 68 27.56 9.39 5.16
C HIS A 68 27.35 8.67 6.49
N GLU A 69 28.31 7.83 6.89
CA GLU A 69 28.18 6.95 8.05
C GLU A 69 27.76 7.67 9.35
N PRO A 70 28.38 8.79 9.77
CA PRO A 70 27.97 9.50 10.98
C PRO A 70 26.63 10.23 10.84
N LEU A 71 26.18 10.56 9.63
CA LEU A 71 24.88 11.19 9.39
C LEU A 71 23.76 10.15 9.39
N MET A 72 23.95 9.01 8.72
CA MET A 72 22.99 7.91 8.67
C MET A 72 22.58 7.44 10.06
N GLY A 73 23.53 7.36 11.01
CA GLY A 73 23.23 6.98 12.40
C GLY A 73 22.45 8.03 13.20
N ARG A 74 22.26 9.24 12.67
CA ARG A 74 21.55 10.35 13.33
C ARG A 74 20.21 10.67 12.69
N ILE A 75 20.00 10.30 11.43
CA ILE A 75 18.74 10.53 10.72
C ILE A 75 17.65 9.74 11.44
N THR A 76 16.57 10.44 11.80
CA THR A 76 15.35 9.80 12.30
C THR A 76 14.31 9.78 11.20
N ASP A 77 13.64 8.64 11.05
CA ASP A 77 12.49 8.47 10.17
C ASP A 77 11.23 8.33 11.03
N ARG A 78 10.16 9.00 10.62
CA ARG A 78 8.85 8.91 11.27
C ARG A 78 7.73 9.08 10.25
N PRO A 79 6.54 8.52 10.52
CA PRO A 79 5.34 8.85 9.74
C PRO A 79 5.06 10.35 9.74
N VAL A 80 4.50 10.84 8.63
CA VAL A 80 4.05 12.23 8.48
C VAL A 80 2.70 12.28 7.80
N THR A 81 1.87 13.22 8.26
CA THR A 81 0.54 13.45 7.70
C THR A 81 0.62 14.34 6.46
N TRP A 82 -0.36 14.24 5.57
CA TRP A 82 -0.50 15.12 4.42
C TRP A 82 -0.68 16.57 4.85
N ALA A 83 -1.40 16.84 5.94
CA ALA A 83 -1.50 18.18 6.49
C ALA A 83 -0.14 18.76 6.95
N GLU A 84 0.71 17.94 7.59
CA GLU A 84 2.07 18.37 7.97
C GLU A 84 2.95 18.59 6.73
N THR A 85 2.89 17.69 5.74
CA THR A 85 3.58 17.86 4.46
C THR A 85 3.14 19.14 3.76
N ALA A 86 1.83 19.40 3.67
CA ALA A 86 1.30 20.61 3.06
C ALA A 86 1.86 21.87 3.72
N ALA A 87 1.92 21.89 5.06
CA ALA A 87 2.49 22.99 5.82
C ALA A 87 3.99 23.19 5.52
N ALA A 88 4.76 22.10 5.38
CA ALA A 88 6.20 22.15 5.09
C ALA A 88 6.50 22.71 3.68
N PHE A 89 5.64 22.40 2.70
CA PHE A 89 5.78 22.85 1.32
C PHE A 89 4.99 24.14 1.01
N GLY A 90 4.20 24.65 1.96
CA GLY A 90 3.32 25.79 1.76
C GLY A 90 2.26 25.52 0.68
N THR A 91 1.77 24.29 0.61
CA THR A 91 0.65 23.84 -0.24
C THR A 91 -0.62 23.67 0.61
N GLU A 92 -1.75 23.37 -0.02
CA GLU A 92 -3.03 23.18 0.64
C GLU A 92 -3.36 21.69 0.74
N PHE A 93 -3.77 21.23 1.93
CA PHE A 93 -4.31 19.90 2.13
C PHE A 93 -5.83 19.90 1.88
N HIS A 94 -6.30 19.07 0.94
CA HIS A 94 -7.70 18.92 0.58
C HIS A 94 -8.00 17.52 0.03
N ALA A 95 -9.28 17.18 -0.14
CA ALA A 95 -9.74 15.82 -0.45
C ALA A 95 -9.18 15.21 -1.75
N THR A 96 -8.86 16.05 -2.73
CA THR A 96 -8.31 15.63 -4.05
C THR A 96 -6.83 15.97 -4.20
N ALA A 97 -6.13 16.32 -3.11
CA ALA A 97 -4.70 16.62 -3.17
C ALA A 97 -3.94 15.41 -3.73
N GLN A 98 -2.89 15.66 -4.51
CA GLN A 98 -2.03 14.61 -5.06
C GLN A 98 -0.62 14.79 -4.51
N TRP A 99 0.02 13.72 -4.05
CA TRP A 99 1.28 13.82 -3.30
C TRP A 99 2.33 14.62 -4.07
N GLY A 100 2.54 14.33 -5.35
CA GLY A 100 3.50 15.04 -6.21
C GLY A 100 3.25 16.54 -6.31
N ARG A 101 1.98 16.98 -6.29
CA ARG A 101 1.62 18.42 -6.28
C ARG A 101 1.81 19.02 -4.89
N LEU A 102 1.48 18.26 -3.85
CA LEU A 102 1.65 18.65 -2.45
C LEU A 102 3.12 18.97 -2.12
N VAL A 103 4.05 18.15 -2.62
CA VAL A 103 5.51 18.34 -2.44
C VAL A 103 6.15 19.21 -3.52
N ARG A 104 5.35 19.85 -4.38
CA ARG A 104 5.78 20.77 -5.45
C ARG A 104 6.78 20.16 -6.45
N THR A 105 6.65 18.86 -6.74
CA THR A 105 7.43 18.22 -7.79
C THR A 105 7.03 18.78 -9.17
N PRO A 106 8.00 19.20 -10.01
CA PRO A 106 7.73 19.58 -11.39
C PRO A 106 7.05 18.45 -12.17
N ALA A 107 6.11 18.78 -13.05
CA ALA A 107 5.31 17.78 -13.77
C ALA A 107 6.13 16.84 -14.70
N ASP A 108 7.36 17.22 -15.05
CA ASP A 108 8.30 16.45 -15.87
C ASP A 108 9.38 15.72 -15.04
N ALA A 109 9.33 15.83 -13.72
CA ALA A 109 10.28 15.19 -12.80
C ALA A 109 9.67 13.94 -12.15
N ASN A 110 10.43 12.84 -12.18
CA ASN A 110 10.07 11.57 -11.53
C ASN A 110 10.64 11.46 -10.10
N ASP A 111 10.78 12.59 -9.38
CA ASP A 111 11.42 12.66 -8.06
C ASP A 111 10.43 12.87 -6.90
N TRP A 112 9.12 12.80 -7.16
CA TRP A 112 8.05 12.96 -6.17
C TRP A 112 8.10 11.96 -5.00
N GLN A 113 8.77 10.82 -5.20
CA GLN A 113 8.90 9.76 -4.19
C GLN A 113 9.72 10.18 -2.98
N GLN A 114 10.71 11.06 -3.19
CA GLN A 114 11.55 11.59 -2.10
C GLN A 114 11.98 13.01 -2.42
N VAL A 115 11.47 13.98 -1.66
CA VAL A 115 11.67 15.41 -1.93
C VAL A 115 12.23 16.14 -0.70
N ALA A 116 13.22 17.00 -0.92
CA ALA A 116 13.74 17.88 0.12
C ALA A 116 12.83 19.10 0.28
N ALA A 117 12.25 19.27 1.47
CA ALA A 117 11.39 20.39 1.81
C ALA A 117 12.20 21.68 2.03
N PRO A 118 11.58 22.87 1.84
CA PRO A 118 12.22 24.16 2.10
C PRO A 118 12.73 24.35 3.53
N ASP A 119 12.15 23.64 4.49
CA ASP A 119 12.55 23.67 5.90
C ASP A 119 13.77 22.78 6.22
N GLY A 120 14.30 22.08 5.23
CA GLY A 120 15.53 21.27 5.36
C GLY A 120 15.28 19.83 5.79
N ARG A 121 14.05 19.32 5.78
CA ARG A 121 13.74 17.90 5.98
C ARG A 121 13.57 17.18 4.64
N TRP A 122 13.62 15.85 4.62
CA TRP A 122 13.28 15.06 3.44
C TRP A 122 11.96 14.33 3.66
N PHE A 123 11.07 14.38 2.67
CA PHE A 123 9.75 13.76 2.72
C PHE A 123 9.69 12.63 1.70
N ASN A 124 9.25 11.46 2.13
CA ASN A 124 9.04 10.28 1.31
C ASN A 124 7.53 10.08 1.06
N ALA A 125 7.19 9.72 -0.17
CA ALA A 125 5.82 9.44 -0.55
C ALA A 125 5.22 8.30 0.27
N PRO A 126 3.89 8.34 0.52
CA PRO A 126 3.17 7.20 1.06
C PRO A 126 3.33 5.96 0.17
N ALA A 127 3.16 4.79 0.76
CA ALA A 127 3.05 3.56 -0.03
C ALA A 127 1.75 3.59 -0.86
N GLU A 128 1.88 3.33 -2.15
CA GLU A 128 0.75 3.12 -3.05
C GLU A 128 0.22 1.69 -2.87
N GLY A 129 -1.10 1.53 -2.90
CA GLY A 129 -1.74 0.20 -2.83
C GLY A 129 -1.74 -0.48 -1.47
N GLU A 130 -1.10 0.11 -0.46
CA GLU A 130 -0.93 -0.52 0.85
C GLU A 130 -1.35 0.43 1.98
N LEU A 131 -2.42 0.08 2.69
CA LEU A 131 -2.80 0.75 3.93
C LEU A 131 -1.97 0.17 5.08
N GLY A 132 -1.23 1.02 5.81
CA GLY A 132 -0.36 0.57 6.89
C GLY A 132 -1.09 -0.29 7.94
N GLU A 133 -0.41 -1.31 8.47
CA GLU A 133 -1.01 -2.35 9.34
C GLU A 133 -1.79 -1.78 10.54
N GLU A 134 -1.24 -0.76 11.23
CA GLU A 134 -1.91 -0.08 12.33
C GLU A 134 -3.21 0.60 11.86
N LEU A 135 -3.16 1.25 10.69
CA LEU A 135 -4.28 2.00 10.13
C LEU A 135 -5.38 1.07 9.62
N VAL A 136 -5.03 -0.10 9.08
CA VAL A 136 -6.00 -1.18 8.79
C VAL A 136 -6.78 -1.55 10.04
N GLY A 137 -6.09 -1.76 11.17
CA GLY A 137 -6.73 -2.12 12.45
C GLY A 137 -7.71 -1.05 12.96
N VAL A 138 -7.29 0.21 12.91
CA VAL A 138 -8.13 1.36 13.31
C VAL A 138 -9.34 1.51 12.39
N VAL A 139 -9.14 1.45 11.07
CA VAL A 139 -10.23 1.60 10.10
C VAL A 139 -11.21 0.44 10.20
N ALA A 140 -10.73 -0.79 10.36
CA ALA A 140 -11.56 -1.98 10.57
C ALA A 140 -12.41 -1.87 11.86
N GLU A 141 -11.85 -1.33 12.95
CA GLU A 141 -12.60 -1.05 14.19
C GLU A 141 -13.82 -0.15 13.92
N ILE A 142 -13.61 0.94 13.17
CA ILE A 142 -14.68 1.90 12.81
C ILE A 142 -15.70 1.24 11.88
N LEU A 143 -15.25 0.55 10.83
CA LEU A 143 -16.11 -0.13 9.85
C LEU A 143 -16.99 -1.22 10.49
N ALA A 144 -16.45 -1.97 11.46
CA ALA A 144 -17.18 -2.99 12.20
C ALA A 144 -18.37 -2.43 13.00
N ALA A 145 -18.33 -1.16 13.40
CA ALA A 145 -19.44 -0.50 14.10
C ALA A 145 -20.58 -0.05 13.15
N HIS A 146 -20.34 -0.05 11.83
CA HIS A 146 -21.25 0.47 10.81
C HIS A 146 -21.80 -0.59 9.85
N THR A 147 -21.86 -1.85 10.30
CA THR A 147 -22.52 -2.96 9.59
C THR A 147 -23.30 -3.83 10.58
N SER A 148 -24.34 -4.50 10.09
CA SER A 148 -25.08 -5.54 10.82
C SER A 148 -24.42 -6.92 10.73
N THR A 149 -23.46 -7.11 9.83
CA THR A 149 -22.72 -8.37 9.61
C THR A 149 -21.20 -8.19 9.81
N PRO A 150 -20.73 -7.73 10.98
CA PRO A 150 -19.29 -7.45 11.19
C PRO A 150 -18.39 -8.70 11.22
N ASP A 151 -18.98 -9.89 11.40
CA ASP A 151 -18.30 -11.19 11.41
C ASP A 151 -18.44 -11.94 10.07
N ASP A 152 -19.17 -11.38 9.10
CA ASP A 152 -19.43 -12.02 7.80
C ASP A 152 -19.31 -11.02 6.65
N GLY A 153 -18.45 -11.33 5.71
CA GLY A 153 -18.07 -10.45 4.62
C GLY A 153 -16.99 -11.06 3.75
N CYS A 154 -16.41 -10.21 2.93
CA CYS A 154 -15.42 -10.56 1.94
C CYS A 154 -14.22 -9.65 2.06
N VAL A 155 -13.04 -10.26 1.98
CA VAL A 155 -11.75 -9.60 1.92
C VAL A 155 -11.08 -10.02 0.63
N ALA A 156 -10.65 -9.06 -0.18
CA ALA A 156 -9.95 -9.34 -1.42
C ALA A 156 -8.53 -8.78 -1.38
N LEU A 157 -7.60 -9.56 -1.93
CA LEU A 157 -6.21 -9.16 -2.16
C LEU A 157 -5.97 -9.06 -3.66
N TRP A 158 -5.25 -8.03 -4.09
CA TRP A 158 -4.95 -7.85 -5.49
C TRP A 158 -3.90 -8.86 -5.92
N GLU A 159 -4.16 -9.58 -7.00
CA GLU A 159 -3.28 -10.67 -7.42
C GLU A 159 -1.89 -10.21 -7.87
N GLY A 160 -1.75 -8.93 -8.20
CA GLY A 160 -0.50 -8.31 -8.59
C GLY A 160 0.40 -7.93 -7.41
N ASP A 161 -0.07 -8.06 -6.17
CA ASP A 161 0.75 -7.83 -4.99
C ASP A 161 1.99 -8.72 -5.04
N GLY A 162 3.15 -8.08 -4.95
CA GLY A 162 4.44 -8.72 -5.14
C GLY A 162 4.57 -9.99 -4.30
N ALA A 163 4.66 -11.14 -4.98
CA ALA A 163 4.83 -12.46 -4.41
C ALA A 163 3.74 -12.97 -3.46
N LEU A 164 2.55 -12.34 -3.50
CA LEU A 164 1.34 -12.93 -2.95
C LEU A 164 1.08 -14.31 -3.55
N LEU A 165 1.16 -14.43 -4.88
CA LEU A 165 0.91 -15.66 -5.62
C LEU A 165 2.19 -16.39 -6.01
N GLY A 166 2.10 -17.72 -6.03
CA GLY A 166 3.09 -18.56 -6.69
C GLY A 166 2.90 -18.53 -8.21
N HIS A 167 3.97 -18.81 -8.95
CA HIS A 167 3.95 -18.85 -10.40
C HIS A 167 4.89 -19.90 -10.97
N MET A 168 4.71 -20.25 -12.25
CA MET A 168 5.70 -21.02 -12.98
C MET A 168 6.84 -20.11 -13.43
N GLY A 169 8.08 -20.43 -13.07
CA GLY A 169 9.22 -19.60 -13.40
C GLY A 169 10.57 -20.25 -13.12
N ASP A 170 11.62 -19.60 -13.60
CA ASP A 170 13.01 -20.07 -13.47
C ASP A 170 13.79 -19.37 -12.34
N ALA A 171 13.17 -18.38 -11.69
CA ALA A 171 13.67 -17.66 -10.52
C ALA A 171 12.55 -17.54 -9.47
N PRO A 172 12.87 -17.54 -8.16
CA PRO A 172 11.88 -17.37 -7.12
C PRO A 172 11.14 -16.03 -7.25
N SER A 173 9.88 -16.02 -6.80
CA SER A 173 9.00 -14.84 -6.79
C SER A 173 9.55 -13.68 -5.92
N ARG A 174 10.49 -13.97 -5.00
CA ARG A 174 11.21 -13.00 -4.16
C ARG A 174 12.69 -13.34 -4.03
N ALA A 175 13.50 -12.31 -3.82
CA ALA A 175 14.89 -12.44 -3.37
C ALA A 175 15.03 -11.82 -1.98
N PHE A 176 15.40 -12.63 -0.99
CA PHE A 176 15.66 -12.17 0.37
C PHE A 176 17.14 -11.81 0.50
N PHE A 177 17.48 -10.55 0.22
CA PHE A 177 18.81 -10.04 0.51
C PHE A 177 18.95 -9.83 2.02
N GLN A 178 19.90 -10.51 2.63
CA GLN A 178 20.16 -10.34 4.06
C GLN A 178 21.02 -9.09 4.27
N MET A 179 20.54 -8.14 5.07
CA MET A 179 21.38 -7.04 5.55
C MET A 179 22.18 -7.48 6.77
N GLY A 180 23.49 -7.27 6.72
CA GLY A 180 24.46 -7.63 7.77
C GLY A 180 25.80 -6.95 7.50
N ASP A 181 26.84 -7.26 8.28
CA ASP A 181 28.18 -6.70 8.07
C ASP A 181 28.67 -7.02 6.64
N PRO A 182 28.93 -6.01 5.78
CA PRO A 182 29.44 -6.22 4.43
C PRO A 182 30.80 -6.95 4.40
N ALA A 183 31.55 -6.93 5.51
CA ALA A 183 32.80 -7.65 5.69
C ALA A 183 32.62 -9.12 6.07
N ASP A 184 31.41 -9.57 6.41
CA ASP A 184 31.11 -10.99 6.57
C ASP A 184 31.12 -11.66 5.19
N ALA A 185 32.20 -12.40 4.92
CA ALA A 185 32.44 -13.06 3.66
C ALA A 185 31.35 -14.09 3.29
N THR A 186 30.63 -14.64 4.27
CA THR A 186 29.56 -15.62 4.03
C THR A 186 28.29 -14.94 3.57
N LEU A 187 27.89 -13.85 4.24
CA LEU A 187 26.76 -13.00 3.88
C LEU A 187 26.98 -12.29 2.54
N SER A 188 28.18 -11.75 2.33
CA SER A 188 28.57 -11.08 1.08
C SER A 188 28.55 -12.05 -0.11
N HIS A 189 29.13 -13.25 0.05
CA HIS A 189 29.08 -14.29 -0.98
C HIS A 189 27.65 -14.80 -1.24
N HIS A 190 26.81 -14.91 -0.20
CA HIS A 190 25.40 -15.29 -0.32
C HIS A 190 24.58 -14.26 -1.11
N ASN A 191 24.68 -12.98 -0.77
CA ASN A 191 24.00 -11.89 -1.47
C ASN A 191 24.52 -11.72 -2.91
N GLN A 192 25.83 -11.94 -3.14
CA GLN A 192 26.42 -11.89 -4.48
C GLN A 192 25.93 -13.07 -5.35
N MET A 193 25.79 -14.27 -4.78
CA MET A 193 25.19 -15.43 -5.45
C MET A 193 23.71 -15.17 -5.84
N LEU A 194 22.91 -14.60 -4.93
CA LEU A 194 21.51 -14.21 -5.21
C LEU A 194 21.44 -13.15 -6.32
N GLY A 195 22.31 -12.13 -6.27
CA GLY A 195 22.39 -11.09 -7.29
C GLY A 195 22.80 -11.60 -8.67
N HIS A 196 23.69 -12.60 -8.75
CA HIS A 196 24.05 -13.26 -10.00
C HIS A 196 22.93 -14.18 -10.52
N SER A 197 22.23 -14.89 -9.63
CA SER A 197 21.11 -15.77 -10.02
C SER A 197 19.89 -15.02 -10.57
N LEU A 198 19.70 -13.75 -10.17
CA LEU A 198 18.64 -12.87 -10.70
C LEU A 198 19.01 -12.23 -12.05
N LYS A 199 20.30 -12.00 -12.30
CA LYS A 199 20.80 -11.29 -13.49
C LYS A 199 21.18 -12.18 -14.67
N ASP A 200 20.99 -13.50 -14.57
CA ASP A 200 21.41 -14.45 -15.61
C ASP A 200 20.24 -15.20 -16.31
N PRO A 201 19.27 -14.48 -16.92
CA PRO A 201 18.17 -15.11 -17.66
C PRO A 201 18.62 -15.76 -18.99
N PHE A 202 19.88 -15.62 -19.40
CA PHE A 202 20.38 -16.05 -20.71
C PHE A 202 21.27 -17.30 -20.70
N ASN A 203 21.66 -17.82 -19.53
CA ASN A 203 22.64 -18.93 -19.47
C ASN A 203 22.03 -20.34 -19.63
N ASN A 204 20.70 -20.47 -19.71
CA ASN A 204 20.10 -21.78 -19.93
C ASN A 204 18.71 -21.73 -20.59
N PRO A 205 18.62 -21.53 -21.92
CA PRO A 205 17.36 -21.48 -22.67
C PRO A 205 16.55 -22.80 -22.66
N TYR A 206 17.03 -23.83 -21.96
CA TYR A 206 16.39 -25.13 -21.81
C TYR A 206 15.93 -25.44 -20.37
N ARG A 207 16.07 -24.49 -19.43
CA ARG A 207 15.53 -24.68 -18.08
C ARG A 207 14.02 -24.74 -18.17
N LYS A 208 13.44 -25.81 -17.60
CA LYS A 208 12.00 -25.95 -17.53
C LYS A 208 11.53 -25.13 -16.33
N ALA A 209 10.57 -24.24 -16.57
CA ALA A 209 9.88 -23.53 -15.52
C ALA A 209 9.41 -24.53 -14.46
N THR A 210 9.75 -24.26 -13.21
CA THR A 210 9.25 -25.00 -12.06
C THR A 210 8.29 -24.12 -11.28
N TRP A 211 7.42 -24.74 -10.48
CA TRP A 211 6.57 -24.00 -9.57
C TRP A 211 7.43 -23.26 -8.55
N GLN A 212 7.17 -21.96 -8.41
CA GLN A 212 7.76 -21.07 -7.40
C GLN A 212 6.63 -20.70 -6.44
N GLU A 213 6.83 -20.97 -5.15
CA GLU A 213 5.83 -20.66 -4.14
C GLU A 213 5.68 -19.14 -3.95
N GLY A 214 4.45 -18.69 -3.68
CA GLY A 214 4.17 -17.37 -3.14
C GLY A 214 3.82 -17.46 -1.66
N ILE A 215 3.33 -16.36 -1.09
CA ILE A 215 2.73 -16.37 0.25
C ILE A 215 1.54 -17.34 0.28
N LEU A 216 0.69 -17.26 -0.74
CA LEU A 216 -0.47 -18.14 -0.90
C LEU A 216 -0.07 -19.47 -1.51
N SER A 217 -0.73 -20.52 -1.05
CA SER A 217 -0.51 -21.88 -1.56
C SER A 217 -0.75 -21.95 -3.08
N ARG A 218 -0.19 -22.99 -3.71
CA ARG A 218 -0.47 -23.29 -5.13
C ARG A 218 -1.96 -23.39 -5.46
N GLU A 219 -2.75 -24.01 -4.59
CA GLU A 219 -4.20 -24.15 -4.79
C GLU A 219 -4.88 -22.78 -4.93
N ILE A 220 -4.55 -21.85 -4.03
CA ILE A 220 -5.11 -20.49 -4.05
C ILE A 220 -4.56 -19.69 -5.23
N SER A 221 -3.25 -19.86 -5.51
CA SER A 221 -2.55 -19.21 -6.62
C SER A 221 -3.12 -19.63 -7.98
N GLU A 222 -3.54 -20.88 -8.15
CA GLU A 222 -4.19 -21.38 -9.37
C GLU A 222 -5.73 -21.28 -9.30
N GLY A 223 -6.28 -20.74 -8.21
CA GLY A 223 -7.71 -20.65 -7.94
C GLY A 223 -8.45 -19.56 -8.73
N ALA A 224 -9.76 -19.44 -8.49
CA ALA A 224 -10.59 -18.42 -9.13
C ALA A 224 -10.19 -16.99 -8.75
N ARG A 225 -10.52 -16.02 -9.61
CA ARG A 225 -10.32 -14.59 -9.40
C ARG A 225 -11.63 -13.82 -9.53
N LEU A 226 -11.80 -12.84 -8.64
CA LEU A 226 -12.78 -11.78 -8.86
C LEU A 226 -12.17 -10.79 -9.85
N GLU A 227 -12.69 -10.82 -11.08
CA GLU A 227 -12.22 -9.94 -12.15
C GLU A 227 -12.97 -8.60 -12.15
N LEU A 228 -12.26 -7.54 -11.83
CA LEU A 228 -12.67 -6.15 -12.08
C LEU A 228 -11.86 -5.61 -13.28
N PRO A 229 -12.29 -4.54 -13.96
CA PRO A 229 -11.57 -3.99 -15.11
C PRO A 229 -10.08 -3.76 -14.78
N GLY A 230 -9.20 -4.50 -15.45
CA GLY A 230 -7.75 -4.41 -15.26
C GLY A 230 -7.21 -4.95 -13.92
N ARG A 231 -8.04 -5.61 -13.09
CA ARG A 231 -7.68 -6.07 -11.74
C ARG A 231 -8.29 -7.42 -11.38
N GLY A 232 -7.45 -8.44 -11.23
CA GLY A 232 -7.85 -9.72 -10.63
C GLY A 232 -7.62 -9.73 -9.12
N HIS A 233 -8.53 -10.33 -8.36
CA HIS A 233 -8.39 -10.44 -6.91
C HIS A 233 -8.61 -11.87 -6.40
N VAL A 234 -7.85 -12.26 -5.39
CA VAL A 234 -8.10 -13.45 -4.59
C VAL A 234 -9.07 -13.10 -3.47
N LEU A 235 -10.11 -13.92 -3.27
CA LEU A 235 -11.16 -13.66 -2.29
C LEU A 235 -11.06 -14.57 -1.08
N PHE A 236 -11.28 -13.99 0.09
CA PHE A 236 -11.43 -14.66 1.38
C PHE A 236 -12.78 -14.28 1.98
N ARG A 237 -13.47 -15.26 2.58
CA ARG A 237 -14.61 -15.01 3.45
C ARG A 237 -14.10 -14.74 4.86
N GLY A 238 -14.61 -13.68 5.49
CA GLY A 238 -14.14 -13.26 6.80
C GLY A 238 -14.77 -11.96 7.25
N GLY A 239 -14.88 -11.80 8.57
CA GLY A 239 -15.44 -10.60 9.17
C GLY A 239 -14.41 -9.47 9.27
N VAL A 240 -14.86 -8.23 9.12
CA VAL A 240 -14.03 -7.04 9.37
C VAL A 240 -13.46 -7.02 10.80
N ARG A 241 -14.15 -7.62 11.78
CA ARG A 241 -13.63 -7.73 13.15
C ARG A 241 -12.34 -8.53 13.27
N GLU A 242 -12.08 -9.44 12.35
CA GLU A 242 -10.80 -10.18 12.34
C GLU A 242 -9.62 -9.28 11.96
N LEU A 243 -9.90 -8.14 11.30
CA LEU A 243 -8.92 -7.09 11.01
C LEU A 243 -8.86 -6.01 12.11
N ALA A 244 -9.85 -5.97 13.00
CA ALA A 244 -9.92 -4.97 14.07
C ALA A 244 -8.99 -5.35 15.23
N GLY A 245 -7.73 -4.96 15.13
CA GLY A 245 -6.73 -5.13 16.18
C GLY A 245 -5.34 -4.75 15.68
N PRO A 246 -4.40 -4.39 16.58
CA PRO A 246 -3.06 -4.00 16.18
C PRO A 246 -2.21 -5.18 15.68
N ASP A 247 -2.68 -6.42 15.84
CA ASP A 247 -1.98 -7.66 15.49
C ASP A 247 -2.73 -8.52 14.46
N TRP A 248 -3.69 -7.95 13.73
CA TRP A 248 -4.53 -8.67 12.77
C TRP A 248 -3.70 -9.47 11.74
N PHE A 249 -2.57 -8.91 11.29
CA PHE A 249 -1.67 -9.51 10.30
C PHE A 249 -1.07 -10.84 10.79
N LEU A 250 -1.06 -11.10 12.10
CA LEU A 250 -0.62 -12.37 12.66
C LEU A 250 -1.62 -13.51 12.44
N HIS A 251 -2.89 -13.18 12.17
CA HIS A 251 -4.03 -14.10 12.19
C HIS A 251 -4.62 -14.38 10.80
N VAL A 252 -4.24 -13.61 9.79
CA VAL A 252 -4.72 -13.78 8.42
C VAL A 252 -4.03 -14.95 7.68
N PRO A 253 -4.73 -15.61 6.74
CA PRO A 253 -4.18 -16.75 6.00
C PRO A 253 -3.07 -16.37 5.00
N TRP A 254 -2.88 -15.08 4.70
CA TRP A 254 -1.84 -14.56 3.82
C TRP A 254 -0.68 -13.87 4.58
N ARG A 255 -0.46 -14.26 5.83
CA ARG A 255 0.74 -13.87 6.59
C ARG A 255 2.00 -14.42 5.94
N ASP A 256 3.03 -13.57 5.79
CA ASP A 256 4.27 -13.93 5.11
C ASP A 256 5.25 -14.75 5.99
N ARG A 257 4.87 -16.00 6.25
CA ARG A 257 5.69 -16.93 7.03
C ARG A 257 7.01 -17.28 6.34
N ILE A 258 7.11 -17.07 5.03
CA ILE A 258 8.34 -17.32 4.28
C ILE A 258 9.37 -16.25 4.66
N ALA A 259 9.01 -14.96 4.59
CA ALA A 259 9.89 -13.88 5.03
C ALA A 259 10.31 -14.02 6.50
N GLU A 260 9.39 -14.40 7.39
CA GLU A 260 9.72 -14.68 8.79
C GLU A 260 10.80 -15.77 8.96
N GLY A 261 10.73 -16.84 8.16
CA GLY A 261 11.75 -17.89 8.12
C GLY A 261 13.13 -17.38 7.70
N HIS A 262 13.20 -16.23 7.02
CA HIS A 262 14.42 -15.53 6.63
C HIS A 262 14.83 -14.40 7.59
N GLY A 263 14.13 -14.23 8.71
CA GLY A 263 14.47 -13.27 9.77
C GLY A 263 13.84 -11.89 9.62
N PHE A 264 12.87 -11.73 8.73
CA PHE A 264 12.04 -10.53 8.66
C PHE A 264 10.95 -10.57 9.75
N ASP A 265 10.48 -9.39 10.18
CA ASP A 265 9.37 -9.31 11.11
C ASP A 265 8.07 -9.82 10.46
N PRO A 266 7.13 -10.37 11.25
CA PRO A 266 5.84 -10.81 10.72
C PRO A 266 5.09 -9.65 10.08
N SER A 267 4.53 -9.89 8.88
CA SER A 267 3.72 -8.92 8.15
C SER A 267 2.68 -9.62 7.27
N ALA A 268 1.71 -8.83 6.80
CA ALA A 268 0.74 -9.25 5.81
C ALA A 268 0.28 -8.05 4.99
N HIS A 269 0.06 -8.26 3.68
CA HIS A 269 -0.48 -7.22 2.79
C HIS A 269 -1.86 -6.76 3.27
N SER A 270 -2.13 -5.47 3.14
CA SER A 270 -3.42 -4.86 3.44
C SER A 270 -4.50 -5.33 2.45
N PRO A 271 -5.78 -5.35 2.85
CA PRO A 271 -6.86 -5.64 1.92
C PRO A 271 -6.98 -4.58 0.81
N SER A 272 -6.90 -5.02 -0.44
CA SER A 272 -7.26 -4.19 -1.61
C SER A 272 -8.76 -3.86 -1.66
N LEU A 273 -9.62 -4.81 -1.24
CA LEU A 273 -11.05 -4.61 -1.11
C LEU A 273 -11.57 -5.28 0.16
N LEU A 274 -12.54 -4.65 0.80
CA LEU A 274 -13.24 -5.21 1.96
C LEU A 274 -14.70 -4.74 1.97
N TRP A 275 -15.64 -5.65 2.18
CA TRP A 275 -17.06 -5.32 2.38
C TRP A 275 -17.76 -6.36 3.28
N PRO A 276 -18.75 -5.95 4.08
CA PRO A 276 -19.57 -6.86 4.87
C PRO A 276 -20.67 -7.50 4.01
N ASP A 277 -21.24 -8.63 4.41
CA ASP A 277 -22.30 -9.34 3.68
C ASP A 277 -23.57 -8.49 3.46
N ASP A 278 -23.89 -7.58 4.39
CA ASP A 278 -25.01 -6.64 4.23
C ASP A 278 -24.73 -5.46 3.27
N HIS A 279 -23.52 -5.41 2.68
CA HIS A 279 -23.06 -4.38 1.74
C HIS A 279 -23.25 -2.93 2.27
N ALA A 280 -23.25 -2.73 3.60
CA ALA A 280 -23.46 -1.42 4.20
C ALA A 280 -22.37 -0.38 3.85
N TRP A 281 -21.18 -0.87 3.51
CA TRP A 281 -20.03 -0.08 3.09
C TRP A 281 -19.07 -0.92 2.24
N VAL A 282 -18.11 -0.25 1.62
CA VAL A 282 -16.96 -0.86 0.95
C VAL A 282 -15.71 -0.06 1.30
N LEU A 283 -14.58 -0.75 1.45
CA LEU A 283 -13.25 -0.17 1.52
C LEU A 283 -12.48 -0.61 0.27
N VAL A 284 -11.78 0.33 -0.36
CA VAL A 284 -10.99 0.14 -1.58
C VAL A 284 -9.61 0.76 -1.39
N THR A 285 -8.59 -0.09 -1.31
CA THR A 285 -7.17 0.29 -1.33
C THR A 285 -6.66 -0.05 -2.72
N GLU A 286 -6.66 0.93 -3.62
CA GLU A 286 -6.28 0.68 -5.01
C GLU A 286 -4.76 0.75 -5.19
N VAL A 287 -4.21 -0.17 -6.00
CA VAL A 287 -2.75 -0.32 -6.20
C VAL A 287 -2.05 0.97 -6.61
N ASP A 288 -2.68 1.78 -7.47
CA ASP A 288 -2.09 3.02 -8.00
C ASP A 288 -2.40 4.25 -7.12
N TYR A 289 -3.06 4.06 -5.96
CA TYR A 289 -3.45 5.14 -5.07
C TYR A 289 -2.59 5.18 -3.80
N ASP A 290 -2.20 6.38 -3.41
CA ASP A 290 -1.58 6.74 -2.13
C ASP A 290 -2.61 6.91 -0.99
N SER A 291 -3.80 6.32 -1.18
CA SER A 291 -4.95 6.51 -0.31
C SER A 291 -5.97 5.39 -0.45
N THR A 292 -6.77 5.22 0.61
CA THR A 292 -7.86 4.25 0.67
C THR A 292 -9.19 5.00 0.60
N ILE A 293 -10.13 4.51 -0.22
CA ILE A 293 -11.46 5.09 -0.35
C ILE A 293 -12.49 4.21 0.36
N VAL A 294 -13.32 4.83 1.19
CA VAL A 294 -14.45 4.16 1.83
C VAL A 294 -15.76 4.75 1.30
N GLY A 295 -16.63 3.90 0.76
CA GLY A 295 -18.01 4.23 0.44
C GLY A 295 -18.95 3.67 1.50
N GLY A 296 -19.93 4.44 1.97
CA GLY A 296 -20.88 3.96 2.97
C GLY A 296 -21.97 4.95 3.34
N SER A 297 -22.50 4.81 4.55
CA SER A 297 -23.47 5.76 5.11
C SER A 297 -22.78 7.09 5.47
N GLY A 298 -23.55 8.19 5.47
CA GLY A 298 -23.02 9.47 5.95
C GLY A 298 -22.63 9.47 7.43
N GLU A 299 -23.13 8.53 8.23
CA GLU A 299 -22.70 8.36 9.62
C GLU A 299 -21.30 7.74 9.71
N LEU A 300 -21.05 6.68 8.95
CA LEU A 300 -19.73 6.06 8.84
C LEU A 300 -18.69 7.07 8.36
N ILE A 301 -18.99 7.83 7.31
CA ILE A 301 -18.05 8.82 6.77
C ILE A 301 -17.73 9.91 7.80
N ARG A 302 -18.71 10.36 8.59
CA ARG A 302 -18.45 11.30 9.69
C ARG A 302 -17.61 10.68 10.80
N ALA A 303 -17.80 9.40 11.11
CA ALA A 303 -16.99 8.71 12.11
C ALA A 303 -15.52 8.61 11.68
N LEU A 304 -15.26 8.23 10.42
CA LEU A 304 -13.90 8.19 9.87
C LEU A 304 -13.21 9.56 9.88
N VAL A 305 -13.90 10.60 9.45
CA VAL A 305 -13.35 11.97 9.37
C VAL A 305 -13.14 12.60 10.75
N ALA A 306 -13.84 12.13 11.78
CA ALA A 306 -13.73 12.65 13.14
C ALA A 306 -12.75 11.88 14.04
N ASP A 307 -12.20 10.76 13.58
CA ASP A 307 -11.23 9.97 14.35
C ASP A 307 -9.81 10.49 14.11
N ASP A 308 -9.20 11.08 15.14
CA ASP A 308 -7.85 11.68 15.05
C ASP A 308 -6.73 10.66 14.74
N ARG A 309 -7.02 9.35 14.81
CA ARG A 309 -6.07 8.29 14.41
C ARG A 309 -6.02 8.09 12.90
N VAL A 310 -6.97 8.65 12.15
CA VAL A 310 -7.10 8.50 10.70
C VAL A 310 -7.10 9.87 10.04
N GLU A 311 -6.13 10.13 9.16
CA GLU A 311 -6.17 11.32 8.32
C GLU A 311 -7.15 11.10 7.17
N ALA A 312 -8.40 11.53 7.34
CA ALA A 312 -9.45 11.35 6.36
C ALA A 312 -10.21 12.63 6.04
N LEU A 313 -10.62 12.79 4.78
CA LEU A 313 -11.50 13.86 4.34
C LEU A 313 -12.73 13.30 3.60
N PRO A 314 -13.90 13.97 3.70
CA PRO A 314 -15.04 13.63 2.85
C PRO A 314 -14.66 13.78 1.38
N LEU A 315 -14.99 12.78 0.57
CA LEU A 315 -14.71 12.78 -0.86
C LEU A 315 -16.01 12.98 -1.65
N ARG A 316 -15.97 13.85 -2.64
CA ARG A 316 -17.11 14.06 -3.55
C ARG A 316 -17.28 12.84 -4.44
N GLU A 317 -18.51 12.37 -4.61
CA GLU A 317 -18.83 11.34 -5.59
C GLU A 317 -18.32 11.74 -6.99
N GLY A 318 -17.63 10.81 -7.66
CA GLY A 318 -16.99 11.04 -8.95
C GLY A 318 -15.82 12.03 -8.91
N ALA A 319 -15.10 12.12 -7.80
CA ALA A 319 -13.84 12.86 -7.72
C ALA A 319 -12.79 12.28 -8.68
N ASP A 320 -11.97 13.17 -9.25
CA ASP A 320 -10.78 12.82 -10.00
C ASP A 320 -9.62 12.66 -9.01
N LEU A 321 -9.09 11.44 -8.93
CA LEU A 321 -7.93 11.10 -8.11
C LEU A 321 -6.72 10.72 -8.98
N SER A 322 -6.75 11.05 -10.27
CA SER A 322 -5.59 10.92 -11.13
C SER A 322 -4.48 11.87 -10.69
N TRP A 323 -3.28 11.65 -11.21
CA TRP A 323 -2.09 12.47 -10.97
C TRP A 323 -2.32 13.99 -11.17
N ASP A 324 -3.22 14.36 -12.09
CA ASP A 324 -3.55 15.75 -12.41
C ASP A 324 -4.86 16.25 -11.75
N GLY A 325 -5.48 15.44 -10.88
CA GLY A 325 -6.74 15.76 -10.19
C GLY A 325 -6.63 16.84 -9.11
N ASP A 326 -5.41 17.20 -8.70
CA ASP A 326 -5.16 18.31 -7.78
C ASP A 326 -5.16 19.65 -8.53
N GLU A 327 -6.32 20.30 -8.52
CA GLU A 327 -6.51 21.61 -9.15
C GLU A 327 -6.09 22.79 -8.27
N VAL A 328 -5.80 22.56 -6.98
CA VAL A 328 -5.51 23.63 -6.00
C VAL A 328 -4.01 23.91 -5.93
N ASN A 329 -3.17 22.87 -5.91
CA ASN A 329 -1.72 22.97 -5.77
C ASN A 329 -0.96 23.07 -7.12
N ARG A 330 -1.55 23.76 -8.11
CA ARG A 330 -0.95 23.94 -9.45
C ARG A 330 0.30 24.82 -9.47
#